data_AF-A0A166QQ18-F1
#
_entry.id   AF-A0A166QQ18-F1
#
_cell.length_a   1.000
_cell.length_b   1.000
_cell.length_c   1.000
_cell.angle_alpha   90.00
_cell.angle_beta   90.00
_cell.angle_gamma   90.00
#
_symmetry.space_group_name_H-M   'P 1'
#
loop_
_entity.id
_entity.type
_entity.pdbx_description
1 polymer ?
#
loop_
_entity_poly.entity_id
_entity_poly.type
_entity_poly.pdbx_seq_one_letter_code
_entity_poly.pdbx_strand_id
1 'polypeptide(L)'
;MHSRDALAAGESSRRLFSVAAWHESPFFTERERAALALTDAVTRLGPDGVPDDVWNTVTKVWSDEEAANLIVAIATINLWNRFAVTTRTPPPTTV
;
A
#
# COMPACT_ATOMS: atom_id res chain seq x y z
N MET A 1 11.32 3.57 7.91
CA MET A 1 10.58 2.77 8.92
C MET A 1 10.07 1.48 8.27
N HIS A 2 8.96 1.50 7.51
CA HIS A 2 8.34 0.26 6.99
C HIS A 2 9.21 -0.62 6.09
N SER A 3 10.14 -0.04 5.31
CA SER A 3 11.13 -0.81 4.56
C SER A 3 11.99 -1.71 5.44
N ARG A 4 12.39 -1.23 6.62
CA ARG A 4 13.16 -2.01 7.59
C ARG A 4 12.30 -3.12 8.17
N ASP A 5 11.08 -2.80 8.58
CA ASP A 5 10.17 -3.76 9.21
C ASP A 5 9.79 -4.89 8.22
N ALA A 6 9.59 -4.56 6.93
CA ALA A 6 9.35 -5.53 5.87
C ALA A 6 10.55 -6.48 5.66
N LEU A 7 11.77 -5.93 5.62
CA LEU A 7 13.00 -6.75 5.53
C LEU A 7 13.16 -7.66 6.75
N ALA A 8 12.89 -7.15 7.96
CA ALA A 8 12.93 -7.94 9.19
C ALA A 8 11.88 -9.07 9.21
N ALA A 9 10.75 -8.87 8.54
CA ALA A 9 9.70 -9.88 8.35
C ALA A 9 9.99 -10.87 7.19
N GLY A 10 11.13 -10.74 6.50
CA GLY A 10 11.56 -11.67 5.45
C GLY A 10 11.18 -11.27 4.02
N GLU A 11 10.68 -10.04 3.79
CA GLU A 11 10.53 -9.53 2.41
C GLU A 11 11.90 -9.39 1.74
N SER A 12 11.95 -9.65 0.44
CA SER A 12 13.17 -9.53 -0.35
C SER A 12 13.44 -8.06 -0.72
N SER A 13 14.71 -7.65 -0.68
CA SER A 13 15.11 -6.32 -1.16
C SER A 13 14.67 -6.08 -2.61
N ARG A 14 14.70 -7.12 -3.46
CA ARG A 14 14.25 -7.03 -4.86
C ARG A 14 12.78 -6.59 -4.95
N ARG A 15 11.87 -7.30 -4.27
CA ARG A 15 10.45 -6.93 -4.26
C ARG A 15 10.22 -5.58 -3.60
N LEU A 16 10.88 -5.31 -2.48
CA LEU A 16 10.77 -4.04 -1.76
C LEU A 16 11.10 -2.84 -2.65
N PHE A 17 12.21 -2.89 -3.38
CA PHE A 17 12.56 -1.82 -4.33
C PHE A 17 11.63 -1.78 -5.55
N SER A 18 11.08 -2.92 -5.98
CA SER A 18 10.12 -2.97 -7.08
C SER A 18 8.73 -2.43 -6.75
N VAL A 19 8.37 -2.20 -5.48
CA VAL A 19 7.05 -1.63 -5.10
C VAL A 19 6.81 -0.27 -5.76
N ALA A 20 7.86 0.56 -5.88
CA ALA A 20 7.73 1.88 -6.51
C ALA A 20 7.34 1.82 -8.00
N ALA A 21 7.57 0.69 -8.66
CA ALA A 21 7.24 0.44 -10.06
C ALA A 21 6.39 -0.83 -10.19
N TRP A 22 5.48 -1.06 -9.24
CA TRP A 22 4.77 -2.34 -9.12
C TRP A 22 3.95 -2.72 -10.36
N HIS A 23 3.44 -1.72 -11.10
CA HIS A 23 2.68 -1.92 -12.34
C HIS A 23 3.47 -2.72 -13.38
N GLU A 24 4.78 -2.45 -13.50
CA GLU A 24 5.71 -3.09 -14.44
C GLU A 24 6.44 -4.29 -13.84
N SER A 25 6.32 -4.51 -12.52
CA SER A 25 7.05 -5.54 -11.80
C SER A 25 6.40 -6.92 -11.95
N PRO A 26 7.14 -7.96 -12.37
CA PRO A 26 6.60 -9.32 -12.43
C PRO A 26 6.55 -10.01 -11.05
N PHE A 27 6.99 -9.36 -9.98
CA PHE A 27 7.21 -10.02 -8.69
C PHE A 27 5.97 -10.10 -7.80
N PHE A 28 4.88 -9.43 -8.15
CA PHE A 28 3.67 -9.35 -7.34
C PHE A 28 2.56 -10.23 -7.91
N THR A 29 1.91 -10.98 -7.03
CA THR A 29 0.74 -11.81 -7.38
C THR A 29 -0.46 -10.94 -7.78
N GLU A 30 -1.47 -11.55 -8.39
CA GLU A 30 -2.73 -10.85 -8.71
C GLU A 30 -3.37 -10.22 -7.47
N ARG A 31 -3.40 -10.95 -6.35
CA ARG A 31 -3.95 -10.48 -5.09
C ARG A 31 -3.18 -9.28 -4.53
N GLU A 32 -1.84 -9.30 -4.60
CA GLU A 32 -0.98 -8.17 -4.21
C GLU A 32 -1.17 -6.97 -5.14
N ARG A 33 -1.27 -7.19 -6.45
CA ARG A 33 -1.52 -6.12 -7.44
C ARG A 33 -2.86 -5.44 -7.20
N ALA A 34 -3.91 -6.19 -6.88
CA ALA A 34 -5.21 -5.62 -6.50
C ALA A 34 -5.08 -4.73 -5.25
N ALA A 35 -4.30 -5.16 -4.25
CA ALA A 35 -4.06 -4.36 -3.06
C ALA A 35 -3.23 -3.09 -3.33
N LEU A 36 -2.22 -3.17 -4.20
CA LEU A 36 -1.41 -2.02 -4.61
C LEU A 36 -2.24 -1.01 -5.44
N ALA A 37 -3.11 -1.50 -6.33
CA ALA A 37 -4.05 -0.66 -7.09
C ALA A 37 -5.01 0.09 -6.17
N LEU A 38 -5.59 -0.60 -5.18
CA LEU A 38 -6.45 0.02 -4.18
C LEU A 38 -5.68 1.04 -3.33
N THR A 39 -4.45 0.70 -2.92
CA THR A 39 -3.57 1.61 -2.17
C THR A 39 -3.34 2.91 -2.92
N ASP A 40 -3.04 2.81 -4.21
CA ASP A 40 -2.87 3.93 -5.12
C ASP A 40 -4.14 4.80 -5.24
N ALA A 41 -5.29 4.17 -5.46
CA ALA A 41 -6.57 4.86 -5.62
C ALA A 41 -7.02 5.58 -4.34
N VAL A 42 -6.96 4.89 -3.19
CA VAL A 42 -7.38 5.43 -1.88
C VAL A 42 -6.42 6.51 -1.39
N THR A 43 -5.11 6.38 -1.66
CA THR A 43 -4.13 7.40 -1.25
C THR A 43 -4.32 8.70 -2.02
N ARG A 44 -4.62 8.62 -3.32
CA ARG A 44 -4.85 9.81 -4.16
C ARG A 44 -6.24 10.40 -3.95
N LEU A 45 -7.25 9.56 -3.73
CA LEU A 45 -8.67 9.90 -3.53
C LEU A 45 -9.11 11.06 -4.45
N GLY A 46 -9.17 10.77 -5.75
CA GLY A 46 -9.58 11.75 -6.77
C GLY A 46 -11.03 12.24 -6.58
N PRO A 47 -11.51 13.15 -7.45
CA PRO A 47 -12.86 13.71 -7.35
C PRO A 47 -13.97 12.65 -7.34
N ASP A 48 -13.73 11.53 -8.04
CA ASP A 48 -14.68 10.43 -8.18
C ASP A 48 -14.39 9.27 -7.20
N GLY A 49 -13.44 9.43 -6.27
CA GLY A 49 -13.08 8.41 -5.30
C GLY A 49 -12.29 7.23 -5.88
N VAL A 50 -12.63 6.01 -5.47
CA VAL A 50 -12.01 4.76 -5.95
C VAL A 50 -12.76 4.29 -7.20
N PRO A 51 -12.08 4.09 -8.35
CA PRO A 51 -12.72 3.58 -9.55
C PRO A 51 -13.36 2.19 -9.37
N ASP A 52 -14.51 1.97 -10.02
CA ASP A 52 -15.25 0.70 -9.93
C ASP A 52 -14.43 -0.50 -10.41
N ASP A 53 -13.61 -0.35 -11.44
CA ASP A 53 -12.75 -1.43 -11.97
C ASP A 53 -11.68 -1.85 -10.95
N VAL A 54 -11.13 -0.89 -10.19
CA VAL A 54 -10.22 -1.16 -9.07
C VAL A 54 -10.97 -1.92 -7.97
N TRP A 55 -12.14 -1.44 -7.55
CA TRP A 55 -12.93 -2.10 -6.51
C TRP A 55 -13.37 -3.51 -6.92
N ASN A 56 -13.86 -3.68 -8.14
CA ASN A 56 -14.26 -4.97 -8.71
C ASN A 56 -13.10 -5.95 -8.83
N THR A 57 -11.86 -5.48 -8.98
CA THR A 57 -10.69 -6.35 -8.97
C THR A 57 -10.34 -6.81 -7.56
N VAL A 58 -10.48 -5.93 -6.56
CA VAL A 58 -10.26 -6.27 -5.15
C VAL A 58 -11.25 -7.35 -4.68
N THR A 59 -12.55 -7.15 -4.91
CA THR A 59 -13.60 -8.07 -4.43
C THR A 59 -13.60 -9.45 -5.11
N LYS A 60 -12.89 -9.60 -6.24
CA LYS A 60 -12.66 -10.92 -6.86
C LYS A 60 -11.62 -11.76 -6.13
N VAL A 61 -10.66 -11.13 -5.46
CA VAL A 61 -9.47 -11.82 -4.91
C VAL A 61 -9.30 -11.61 -3.40
N TRP A 62 -10.12 -10.77 -2.77
CA TRP A 62 -10.20 -10.52 -1.33
C TRP A 62 -11.64 -10.73 -0.86
N SER A 63 -11.83 -11.30 0.34
CA SER A 63 -13.16 -11.30 0.96
C SER A 63 -13.53 -9.90 1.48
N ASP A 64 -14.81 -9.67 1.78
CA ASP A 64 -15.28 -8.38 2.32
C ASP A 64 -14.52 -7.97 3.60
N GLU A 65 -14.27 -8.93 4.50
CA GLU A 65 -13.51 -8.70 5.74
C GLU A 65 -12.05 -8.33 5.44
N GLU A 66 -11.40 -9.04 4.53
CA GLU A 66 -10.01 -8.76 4.18
C GLU A 66 -9.87 -7.43 3.44
N ALA A 67 -10.83 -7.09 2.57
CA ALA A 67 -10.89 -5.80 1.89
C ALA A 67 -11.11 -4.65 2.88
N ALA A 68 -11.98 -4.82 3.88
CA ALA A 68 -12.14 -3.84 4.95
C ALA A 68 -10.83 -3.63 5.74
N ASN A 69 -10.14 -4.73 6.09
CA ASN A 69 -8.84 -4.66 6.75
C ASN A 69 -7.78 -3.95 5.89
N LEU A 70 -7.79 -4.17 4.58
CA LEU A 70 -6.91 -3.50 3.65
C LEU A 70 -7.18 -1.99 3.60
N ILE A 71 -8.44 -1.56 3.55
CA ILE A 71 -8.83 -0.14 3.61
C ILE A 71 -8.34 0.49 4.91
N VAL A 72 -8.52 -0.18 6.05
CA VAL A 72 -8.04 0.29 7.36
C VAL A 72 -6.51 0.47 7.34
N ALA A 73 -5.76 -0.48 6.78
CA ALA A 73 -4.31 -0.38 6.67
C ALA A 73 -3.89 0.82 5.82
N ILE A 74 -4.52 1.02 4.65
CA ILE A 74 -4.23 2.15 3.74
C ILE A 74 -4.57 3.49 4.40
N ALA A 75 -5.73 3.60 5.05
CA ALA A 75 -6.16 4.80 5.75
C ALA A 75 -5.21 5.14 6.91
N THR A 76 -4.76 4.11 7.65
CA THR A 76 -3.85 4.27 8.78
C THR A 76 -2.49 4.81 8.34
N ILE A 77 -1.88 4.27 7.28
CA ILE A 77 -0.60 4.81 6.79
C ILE A 77 -0.77 6.22 6.19
N ASN A 78 -1.90 6.51 5.56
CA ASN A 78 -2.25 7.85 5.09
C ASN A 78 -2.34 8.87 6.24
N LEU A 79 -2.89 8.47 7.38
CA LEU A 79 -2.93 9.28 8.60
C LEU A 79 -1.52 9.53 9.15
N TRP A 80 -0.71 8.48 9.30
CA TRP A 80 0.67 8.61 9.79
C TRP A 80 1.54 9.50 8.90
N ASN A 81 1.41 9.37 7.59
CA ASN A 81 2.12 10.22 6.63
C ASN A 81 1.77 11.70 6.82
N ARG A 82 0.48 12.01 7.02
CA ARG A 82 0.03 13.39 7.26
C ARG A 82 0.62 13.94 8.55
N PHE A 83 0.60 13.18 9.64
CA PHE A 83 1.25 13.62 10.88
C PHE A 83 2.75 13.83 10.72
N ALA A 84 3.48 12.84 10.22
CA ALA A 84 4.94 12.88 10.14
C ALA A 84 5.44 14.01 9.23
N VAL A 85 4.80 14.21 8.08
CA VAL A 85 5.17 15.26 7.12
C VAL A 85 4.83 16.65 7.68
N THR A 86 3.63 16.85 8.23
CA THR A 86 3.22 18.14 8.79
C THR A 86 4.08 18.55 9.99
N THR A 87 4.50 17.61 10.83
CA THR A 87 5.34 17.88 12.00
C THR A 87 6.84 17.88 11.68
N ARG A 88 7.23 17.61 10.42
CA ARG A 88 8.63 17.48 9.97
C ARG A 88 9.42 16.46 10.80
N THR A 89 8.78 15.36 11.15
CA THR A 89 9.43 14.27 11.89
C THR A 89 10.54 13.66 11.02
N PRO A 90 11.81 13.69 11.46
CA PRO A 90 12.90 13.10 10.69
C PRO A 90 12.78 11.56 10.67
N PRO A 91 13.26 10.90 9.62
CA PRO A 91 13.37 9.44 9.64
C PRO A 91 14.34 8.97 10.73
N PRO A 92 14.14 7.77 11.31
CA PRO A 92 15.10 7.20 12.25
C PRO A 92 16.50 7.11 11.63
N THR A 93 17.53 7.53 12.37
CA THR A 93 18.93 7.55 11.90
C THR A 93 19.69 6.26 12.21
N THR A 94 19.10 5.33 12.96
CA THR A 94 19.71 4.04 13.30
C THR A 94 19.00 2.90 12.57
N VAL A 95 19.81 1.92 12.13
CA VAL A 95 19.38 0.70 11.43
C VAL A 95 18.73 -0.25 12.43
#